data_AF-A0A0C9TFM2-F1
#
_entry.id   AF-A0A0C9TFM2-F1
#
_cell.length_a   1.000
_cell.length_b   1.000
_cell.length_c   1.000
_cell.angle_alpha   90.00
_cell.angle_beta   90.00
_cell.angle_gamma   90.00
#
_symmetry.space_group_name_H-M   'P 1'
#
loop_
_entity.id
_entity.type
_entity.pdbx_description
1 polymer ?
#
loop_
_entity_poly.entity_id
_entity_poly.type
_entity_poly.pdbx_seq_one_letter_code
_entity_poly.pdbx_strand_id
1 'polypeptide(L)'
;SETESETEPQEDAVEAINEPIGWAYVGSHNFTPSAWGTLSGSGFSPLVNYELGILFPLYGEEDAKRVACFKRPPRKYTLGEDRPWVRS
;
A
#
# COMPACT_ATOMS: atom_id res chain seq x y z
N SER A 1 15.81 39.35 38.72
CA SER A 1 14.98 38.38 38.01
C SER A 1 14.85 38.83 36.59
N GLU A 2 15.61 38.22 35.69
CA GLU A 2 15.41 38.39 34.26
C GLU A 2 14.79 37.06 33.80
N THR A 3 13.54 37.13 33.37
CA THR A 3 12.79 35.97 32.88
C THR A 3 13.08 35.87 31.39
N GLU A 4 13.96 34.95 31.02
CA GLU A 4 14.16 34.60 29.61
C GLU A 4 12.90 33.85 29.14
N SER A 5 12.17 34.47 28.22
CA SER A 5 11.02 33.87 27.56
C SER A 5 11.53 32.91 26.47
N GLU A 6 11.63 31.62 26.80
CA GLU A 6 11.90 30.57 25.82
C GLU A 6 10.73 30.55 24.81
N THR A 7 11.04 30.99 23.58
CA THR A 7 10.10 30.95 22.46
C THR A 7 10.06 29.50 21.98
N GLU A 8 8.91 28.84 22.11
CA GLU A 8 8.74 27.50 21.56
C GLU A 8 8.99 27.52 20.04
N PRO A 9 9.69 26.51 19.48
CA PRO A 9 9.91 26.44 18.05
C PRO A 9 8.56 26.32 17.37
N GLN A 10 8.23 27.33 16.57
CA GLN A 10 7.08 27.34 15.70
C GLN A 10 7.25 26.17 14.73
N GLU A 11 6.43 25.14 14.85
CA GLU A 11 6.34 24.07 13.86
C GLU A 11 5.91 24.72 12.55
N ASP A 12 6.88 25.07 11.71
CA ASP A 12 6.62 25.45 10.33
C ASP A 12 5.89 24.28 9.68
N ALA A 13 4.56 24.39 9.63
CA ALA A 13 3.71 23.45 8.94
C ALA A 13 4.16 23.44 7.48
N VAL A 14 4.96 22.43 7.13
CA VAL A 14 5.28 22.13 5.74
C VAL A 14 3.95 21.75 5.11
N GLU A 15 3.30 22.71 4.44
CA GLU A 15 2.08 22.42 3.68
C GLU A 15 2.42 21.31 2.69
N ALA A 16 1.87 20.12 2.94
CA ALA A 16 2.01 18.98 2.05
C ALA A 16 1.35 19.36 0.73
N ILE A 17 2.18 19.76 -0.23
CA ILE A 17 1.79 20.10 -1.57
C ILE A 17 1.23 18.80 -2.18
N ASN A 18 -0.08 18.62 -2.11
CA ASN A 18 -0.86 17.46 -2.57
C ASN A 18 -0.78 16.19 -1.70
N GLU A 19 -1.84 15.92 -0.93
CA GLU A 19 -2.01 14.64 -0.24
C GLU A 19 -2.31 13.48 -1.23
N PRO A 20 -1.69 12.29 -1.07
CA PRO A 20 -2.02 11.14 -1.91
C PRO A 20 -3.49 10.69 -1.73
N ILE A 21 -4.17 10.39 -2.84
CA ILE A 21 -5.53 9.81 -2.83
C ILE A 21 -5.52 8.27 -2.67
N GLY A 22 -4.32 7.66 -2.70
CA GLY A 22 -4.13 6.23 -2.59
C GLY A 22 -2.67 5.83 -2.83
N TRP A 23 -2.43 4.54 -2.98
CA TRP A 23 -1.11 3.97 -3.24
C TRP A 23 -1.22 2.78 -4.18
N ALA A 24 -0.13 2.51 -4.90
CA ALA A 24 0.04 1.29 -5.66
C ALA A 24 1.25 0.52 -5.12
N TYR A 25 1.08 -0.79 -5.00
CA TYR A 25 2.13 -1.71 -4.61
C TYR A 25 2.45 -2.63 -5.78
N VAL A 26 3.74 -2.79 -6.08
CA VAL A 26 4.24 -3.73 -7.08
C VAL A 26 5.40 -4.49 -6.47
N GLY A 27 5.28 -5.82 -6.39
CA GLY A 27 6.31 -6.66 -5.81
C GLY A 27 6.14 -8.13 -6.18
N SER A 28 7.04 -8.96 -5.67
CA SER A 28 7.09 -10.40 -5.94
C SER A 28 6.03 -11.22 -5.18
N HIS A 29 5.33 -10.61 -4.22
CA HIS A 29 4.47 -11.32 -3.30
C HIS A 29 3.24 -11.89 -4.01
N ASN A 30 3.12 -13.21 -4.05
CA ASN A 30 1.85 -13.86 -4.35
C ASN A 30 0.85 -13.67 -3.20
N PHE A 31 -0.42 -13.99 -3.44
CA PHE A 31 -1.47 -13.89 -2.42
C PHE A 31 -1.43 -15.10 -1.46
N THR A 32 -0.38 -15.18 -0.64
CA THR A 32 -0.15 -16.27 0.31
C THR A 32 0.32 -15.76 1.69
N PRO A 33 -0.01 -16.45 2.79
CA PRO A 33 0.52 -16.13 4.12
C PRO A 33 2.05 -16.23 4.20
N SER A 34 2.66 -17.08 3.37
CA SER A 34 4.12 -17.25 3.33
C SER A 34 4.86 -15.98 2.89
N ALA A 35 4.23 -15.19 2.01
CA ALA A 35 4.76 -13.95 1.48
C ALA A 35 4.37 -12.73 2.33
N TRP A 36 3.21 -12.74 2.98
CA TRP A 36 2.67 -11.56 3.70
C TRP A 36 2.63 -11.68 5.23
N GLY A 37 2.84 -12.88 5.76
CA GLY A 37 2.70 -13.17 7.19
C GLY A 37 1.22 -13.30 7.59
N THR A 38 1.01 -13.48 8.89
CA THR A 38 -0.34 -13.50 9.51
C THR A 38 -0.33 -12.68 10.79
N LEU A 39 -1.50 -12.27 11.29
CA LEU A 39 -1.59 -11.73 12.63
C LEU A 39 -1.57 -12.89 13.63
N SER A 40 -0.49 -13.03 14.40
CA SER A 40 -0.44 -13.92 15.56
C SER A 40 -0.56 -13.10 16.85
N GLY A 41 -1.16 -13.68 17.89
CA GLY A 41 -1.34 -13.02 19.20
C GLY A 41 -0.05 -12.58 19.88
N SER A 42 1.11 -12.96 19.33
CA SER A 42 2.45 -12.55 19.76
C SER A 42 3.12 -11.62 18.74
N GLY A 43 2.39 -10.65 18.17
CA GLY A 43 2.90 -9.45 17.48
C GLY A 43 3.70 -9.64 16.17
N PHE A 44 4.30 -10.80 15.94
CA PHE A 44 5.10 -11.13 14.77
C PHE A 44 4.84 -12.56 14.33
N SER A 45 4.34 -12.72 13.11
CA SER A 45 4.28 -14.02 12.43
C SER A 45 5.42 -14.09 11.42
N PRO A 46 6.18 -15.19 11.40
CA PRO A 46 7.34 -15.28 10.51
C PRO A 46 6.90 -15.31 9.04
N LEU A 47 7.48 -14.40 8.26
CA LEU A 47 7.57 -14.51 6.82
C LEU A 47 8.52 -15.65 6.49
N VAL A 48 8.11 -16.57 5.62
CA VAL A 48 8.93 -17.72 5.22
C VAL A 48 9.57 -17.55 3.84
N ASN A 49 9.13 -16.55 3.06
CA ASN A 49 9.69 -16.21 1.76
C ASN A 49 10.55 -14.94 1.82
N TYR A 50 11.56 -14.86 0.94
CA TYR A 50 12.23 -13.61 0.61
C TYR A 50 11.45 -12.92 -0.51
N GLU A 51 10.93 -11.74 -0.23
CA GLU A 51 10.09 -11.00 -1.15
C GLU A 51 10.49 -9.53 -1.16
N LEU A 52 10.30 -8.84 -2.29
CA LEU A 52 10.60 -7.41 -2.44
C LEU A 52 9.52 -6.73 -3.26
N GLY A 53 9.21 -5.49 -2.91
CA GLY A 53 8.29 -4.65 -3.66
C GLY A 53 8.51 -3.17 -3.40
N ILE A 54 7.89 -2.35 -4.24
CA ILE A 54 7.91 -0.90 -4.17
C ILE A 54 6.47 -0.43 -3.95
N LEU A 55 6.30 0.48 -3.00
CA LEU A 55 5.08 1.22 -2.78
C LEU A 55 5.29 2.66 -3.22
N PHE A 56 4.34 3.22 -3.95
CA PHE A 56 4.37 4.63 -4.31
C PHE A 56 2.98 5.27 -4.21
N PRO A 57 2.92 6.56 -3.82
CA PRO A 57 1.68 7.29 -3.70
C PRO A 57 1.05 7.58 -5.08
N LEU A 58 -0.28 7.68 -5.10
CA LEU A 58 -1.08 8.11 -6.25
C LEU A 58 -1.74 9.44 -5.89
N TYR A 59 -1.59 10.46 -6.72
CA TYR A 59 -2.12 11.81 -6.46
C TYR A 59 -3.37 12.14 -7.27
N GLY A 60 -3.75 11.27 -8.20
CA GLY A 60 -4.92 11.48 -9.04
C GLY A 60 -5.32 10.25 -9.85
N GLU A 61 -6.43 10.36 -10.57
CA GLU A 61 -6.95 9.29 -11.41
C GLU A 61 -5.97 8.90 -12.52
N GLU A 62 -5.23 9.87 -13.08
CA GLU A 62 -4.24 9.65 -14.13
C GLU A 62 -3.06 8.79 -13.66
N ASP A 63 -2.58 8.98 -12.42
CA ASP A 63 -1.57 8.09 -11.84
C ASP A 63 -2.10 6.65 -11.76
N ALA A 64 -3.33 6.51 -11.29
CA ALA A 64 -3.97 5.22 -11.12
C ALA A 64 -4.28 4.53 -12.48
N LYS A 65 -4.47 5.29 -13.57
CA LYS A 65 -4.57 4.76 -14.94
C LYS A 65 -3.20 4.35 -15.48
N ARG A 66 -2.17 5.17 -15.27
CA ARG A 66 -0.80 4.93 -15.74
C ARG A 66 -0.19 3.66 -15.17
N VAL A 67 -0.51 3.33 -13.92
CA VAL A 67 0.08 2.19 -13.20
C VAL A 67 -0.72 0.89 -13.36
N ALA A 68 -1.95 0.97 -13.88
CA ALA A 68 -2.81 -0.18 -14.01
C ALA A 68 -2.41 -1.05 -15.20
N CYS A 69 -1.95 -2.27 -14.94
CA CYS A 69 -1.66 -3.28 -15.96
C CYS A 69 -2.91 -4.07 -16.41
N PHE A 70 -4.10 -3.58 -16.10
CA PHE A 70 -5.38 -4.24 -16.36
C PHE A 70 -6.48 -3.21 -16.64
N LYS A 71 -7.54 -3.63 -17.35
CA LYS A 71 -8.70 -2.76 -17.60
C LYS A 71 -9.46 -2.54 -16.29
N ARG A 72 -9.67 -1.26 -15.94
CA ARG A 72 -10.45 -0.84 -14.77
C ARG A 72 -11.88 -0.44 -15.18
N PRO A 73 -12.90 -0.71 -14.34
CA PRO A 73 -12.84 -1.60 -13.17
C PRO A 73 -12.68 -3.07 -13.58
N PRO A 74 -12.13 -3.95 -12.72
CA PRO A 74 -12.09 -5.38 -12.98
C PRO A 74 -13.49 -5.93 -13.25
N ARG A 75 -13.61 -6.83 -14.24
CA ARG A 75 -14.86 -7.54 -14.52
C ARG A 75 -15.12 -8.56 -13.42
N LYS A 76 -16.33 -8.57 -12.85
CA LYS A 76 -16.76 -9.62 -11.92
C LYS A 76 -16.89 -10.96 -12.65
N TYR A 77 -16.53 -12.05 -11.97
CA TYR A 77 -16.71 -13.40 -12.50
C TYR A 77 -18.20 -13.72 -12.69
N THR A 78 -18.53 -14.36 -13.79
CA THR A 78 -19.87 -14.90 -14.08
C THR A 78 -19.99 -16.29 -13.49
N LEU A 79 -20.96 -16.49 -12.60
CA LEU A 79 -21.20 -17.76 -11.93
C LEU A 79 -21.55 -18.86 -12.95
N GLY A 80 -20.88 -20.02 -12.86
CA GLY A 80 -21.10 -21.16 -13.75
C GLY A 80 -20.28 -21.12 -15.04
N GLU A 81 -19.78 -19.95 -15.45
CA GLU A 81 -18.96 -19.77 -16.66
C GLU A 81 -17.47 -19.62 -16.30
N ASP A 82 -17.15 -18.57 -15.54
CA ASP A 82 -15.77 -18.29 -15.15
C ASP A 82 -15.34 -19.24 -14.03
N ARG A 83 -14.11 -19.76 -14.14
CA ARG A 83 -13.47 -20.57 -13.09
C ARG A 83 -12.05 -20.07 -12.86
N PRO A 84 -11.57 -20.03 -11.60
CA PRO A 84 -10.16 -19.76 -11.36
C PRO A 84 -9.33 -20.86 -12.00
N TRP A 85 -8.16 -20.49 -12.55
CA TRP A 85 -7.19 -21.47 -12.99
C TRP A 85 -6.68 -22.26 -11.78
N VAL A 86 -6.78 -23.59 -11.84
CA VAL A 86 -6.24 -24.50 -10.84
C VAL A 86 -5.28 -25.44 -11.55
N ARG A 87 -3.99 -25.33 -11.23
CA ARG A 87 -2.96 -26.24 -11.75
C ARG A 87 -3.00 -27.54 -10.93
N SER A 88 -3.15 -28.67 -11.60
CA SER A 88 -2.96 -30.03 -11.04
C SER A 88 -1.50 -30.44 -11.04
#